data_AF-A0A9Q3FXY4-F1
#
_entry.id   AF-A0A9Q3FXY4-F1
#
_cell.length_a   1.000
_cell.length_b   1.000
_cell.length_c   1.000
_cell.angle_alpha   90.00
_cell.angle_beta   90.00
_cell.angle_gamma   90.00
#
_symmetry.space_group_name_H-M   'P 1'
#
loop_
_entity.id
_entity.type
_entity.pdbx_description
1 polymer ?
#
loop_
_entity_poly.entity_id
_entity_poly.type
_entity_poly.pdbx_seq_one_letter_code
_entity_poly.pdbx_strand_id
1 'polypeptide(L)'
;MTEKSTDIKDINIPLLDGTNFGHWHMRIKIHLRSKDLIDICEKPPPDDASTHAVNKWSKASYEAINLITTRLTERVFQEVVNVITIEKANLLWAKIEDQYASKRAVNRGRVWMDWQRSFYDGNLQNYIDTCRKLMMELDAVSIVVPAELLSYSLLGKLGGDTKLHQFVENLTLN
;
A
#
# COMPACT_ATOMS: atom_id res chain seq x y z
N MET A 1 -16.46 31.20 -6.42
CA MET A 1 -15.27 30.34 -6.35
C MET A 1 -15.51 29.14 -7.22
N THR A 2 -14.86 29.07 -8.38
CA THR A 2 -14.89 27.89 -9.25
C THR A 2 -13.93 26.86 -8.65
N GLU A 3 -14.46 25.76 -8.14
CA GLU A 3 -13.67 24.57 -7.79
C GLU A 3 -12.91 24.14 -9.05
N LYS A 4 -11.59 24.30 -9.04
CA LYS A 4 -10.75 23.59 -10.01
C LYS A 4 -10.97 22.10 -9.74
N SER A 5 -11.55 21.39 -10.70
CA SER A 5 -11.58 19.93 -10.64
C SER A 5 -10.13 19.47 -10.59
N THR A 6 -9.70 18.92 -9.45
CA THR A 6 -8.38 18.30 -9.32
C THR A 6 -8.35 17.13 -10.29
N ASP A 7 -7.66 17.29 -11.41
CA ASP A 7 -7.51 16.22 -12.40
C ASP A 7 -6.81 15.05 -11.71
N ILE A 8 -7.31 13.83 -11.94
CA ILE A 8 -6.80 12.63 -11.26
C ILE A 8 -5.29 12.52 -11.48
N LYS A 9 -4.77 13.00 -12.63
CA LYS A 9 -3.36 13.02 -13.00
C LYS A 9 -2.44 13.76 -12.02
N ASP A 10 -2.94 14.75 -11.27
CA ASP A 10 -2.14 15.51 -10.30
C ASP A 10 -2.04 14.84 -8.93
N ILE A 11 -2.78 13.75 -8.73
CA ILE A 11 -2.76 13.01 -7.49
C ILE A 11 -1.54 12.08 -7.48
N ASN A 12 -0.57 12.38 -6.61
CA ASN A 12 0.62 11.57 -6.36
C ASN A 12 0.27 10.27 -5.61
N ILE A 13 -0.53 9.39 -6.23
CA ILE A 13 -0.81 8.02 -5.79
C ILE A 13 -0.27 7.08 -6.88
N PRO A 14 0.60 6.11 -6.53
CA PRO A 14 1.11 5.13 -7.50
C PRO A 14 -0.02 4.24 -8.03
N LEU A 15 0.21 3.51 -9.12
CA LEU A 15 -0.67 2.39 -9.47
C LEU A 15 -0.38 1.20 -8.55
N LEU A 16 -1.41 0.51 -8.07
CA LEU A 16 -1.25 -0.76 -7.37
C LEU A 16 -0.82 -1.84 -8.35
N ASP A 17 0.36 -2.43 -8.12
CA ASP A 17 0.97 -3.46 -8.97
C ASP A 17 1.12 -4.83 -8.28
N GLY A 18 0.67 -4.91 -7.04
CA GLY A 18 0.74 -6.11 -6.19
C GLY A 18 2.03 -6.23 -5.37
N THR A 19 3.00 -5.33 -5.57
CA THR A 19 4.26 -5.29 -4.80
C THR A 19 4.39 -4.06 -3.90
N ASN A 20 3.58 -3.03 -4.15
CA ASN A 20 3.65 -1.74 -3.49
C ASN A 20 2.40 -1.40 -2.65
N PHE A 21 1.73 -2.43 -2.11
CA PHE A 21 0.43 -2.29 -1.46
C PHE A 21 0.47 -1.33 -0.27
N GLY A 22 1.43 -1.46 0.64
CA GLY A 22 1.57 -0.57 1.80
C GLY A 22 1.70 0.89 1.38
N HIS A 23 2.59 1.18 0.43
CA HIS A 23 2.76 2.56 -0.07
C HIS A 23 1.53 3.10 -0.81
N TRP A 24 0.91 2.27 -1.66
CA TRP A 24 -0.33 2.62 -2.36
C TRP A 24 -1.47 2.88 -1.37
N HIS A 25 -1.67 1.98 -0.42
CA HIS A 25 -2.75 1.98 0.56
C HIS A 25 -2.73 3.25 1.41
N MET A 26 -1.56 3.65 1.92
CA MET A 26 -1.43 4.90 2.68
C MET A 26 -1.90 6.12 1.88
N ARG A 27 -1.48 6.22 0.61
CA ARG A 27 -1.78 7.40 -0.22
C ARG A 27 -3.24 7.43 -0.68
N ILE A 28 -3.79 6.30 -1.13
CA ILE A 28 -5.20 6.23 -1.54
C ILE A 28 -6.13 6.45 -0.35
N LYS A 29 -5.80 5.93 0.83
CA LYS A 29 -6.58 6.13 2.06
C LYS A 29 -6.63 7.60 2.48
N ILE A 30 -5.50 8.31 2.42
CA ILE A 30 -5.46 9.77 2.66
C ILE A 30 -6.35 10.50 1.66
N HIS A 31 -6.29 10.14 0.38
CA HIS A 31 -7.09 10.79 -0.66
C HIS A 31 -8.59 10.54 -0.49
N LEU A 32 -9.00 9.29 -0.22
CA LEU A 32 -10.39 8.95 0.07
C LEU A 32 -10.90 9.69 1.32
N ARG A 33 -10.07 9.83 2.36
CA ARG A 33 -10.42 10.59 3.57
C ARG A 33 -10.60 12.07 3.27
N SER A 34 -9.77 12.67 2.41
CA SER A 34 -9.91 14.08 2.01
C SER A 34 -11.21 14.39 1.25
N LYS A 35 -11.89 13.35 0.76
CA LYS A 35 -13.16 13.42 0.03
C LYS A 35 -14.35 12.88 0.84
N ASP A 36 -14.15 12.55 2.11
CA ASP A 36 -15.16 11.91 2.98
C ASP A 36 -15.68 10.55 2.44
N LEU A 37 -14.85 9.83 1.66
CA LEU A 37 -15.22 8.56 1.03
C LEU A 37 -14.72 7.33 1.79
N ILE A 38 -13.80 7.48 2.76
CA ILE A 38 -13.18 6.33 3.43
C ILE A 38 -14.20 5.45 4.17
N ASP A 39 -15.21 6.07 4.80
CA ASP A 39 -16.28 5.35 5.49
C ASP A 39 -17.12 4.50 4.53
N ILE A 40 -17.27 4.93 3.27
CA ILE A 40 -17.97 4.19 2.22
C ILE A 40 -17.19 2.92 1.81
N CYS A 41 -15.86 2.94 1.96
CA CYS A 41 -14.98 1.80 1.70
C CYS A 41 -14.86 0.86 2.90
N GLU A 42 -14.88 1.37 4.13
CA GLU A 42 -14.64 0.54 5.32
C GLU A 42 -15.93 -0.05 5.93
N LYS A 43 -17.10 0.53 5.63
CA LYS A 43 -18.38 0.15 6.24
C LYS A 43 -19.38 -0.35 5.18
N PRO A 44 -20.25 -1.32 5.53
CA PRO A 44 -21.38 -1.65 4.68
C PRO A 44 -22.38 -0.48 4.61
N PRO A 45 -23.23 -0.42 3.56
CA PRO A 45 -24.33 0.53 3.52
C PRO A 45 -25.24 0.37 4.75
N PRO A 46 -25.86 1.45 5.27
CA PRO A 46 -26.75 1.35 6.42
C PRO A 46 -28.02 0.55 6.09
N ASP A 47 -28.39 -0.40 6.96
CA ASP A 47 -29.51 -1.32 6.73
C ASP A 47 -30.89 -0.62 6.75
N ASP A 48 -31.04 0.47 7.52
CA ASP A 48 -32.33 1.19 7.73
C ASP A 48 -32.35 2.59 7.10
N ALA A 49 -31.64 2.77 5.98
CA ALA A 49 -31.54 4.07 5.31
C ALA A 49 -32.81 4.42 4.51
N SER A 50 -33.21 5.69 4.57
CA SER A 50 -34.21 6.24 3.63
C SER A 50 -33.72 6.12 2.19
N THR A 51 -34.63 6.07 1.21
CA THR A 51 -34.28 6.00 -0.23
C THR A 51 -33.30 7.10 -0.65
N HIS A 52 -33.42 8.31 -0.08
CA HIS A 52 -32.49 9.41 -0.33
C HIS A 52 -31.08 9.11 0.19
N ALA A 53 -30.96 8.56 1.40
CA ALA A 53 -29.68 8.18 1.99
C ALA A 53 -29.02 7.02 1.22
N VAL A 54 -29.80 6.04 0.76
CA VAL A 54 -29.31 4.95 -0.11
C VAL A 54 -28.73 5.50 -1.41
N ASN A 55 -29.47 6.39 -2.10
CA ASN A 55 -28.99 6.98 -3.35
C ASN A 55 -27.70 7.80 -3.17
N LYS A 56 -27.61 8.56 -2.07
CA LYS A 56 -26.40 9.32 -1.72
C LYS A 56 -25.22 8.37 -1.46
N TRP A 57 -25.45 7.28 -0.73
CA TRP A 57 -24.44 6.25 -0.46
C TRP A 57 -23.96 5.59 -1.76
N SER A 58 -24.88 5.15 -2.63
CA SER A 58 -24.52 4.53 -3.90
C SER A 58 -23.70 5.45 -4.79
N LYS A 59 -24.04 6.75 -4.87
CA LYS A 59 -23.25 7.73 -5.61
C LYS A 59 -21.84 7.87 -5.05
N ALA A 60 -21.69 7.94 -3.73
CA ALA A 60 -20.38 8.01 -3.07
C ALA A 60 -19.58 6.70 -3.27
N SER A 61 -20.27 5.55 -3.29
CA SER A 61 -19.68 4.24 -3.59
C SER A 61 -19.09 4.23 -5.00
N TYR A 62 -19.84 4.69 -6.00
CA TYR A 62 -19.33 4.78 -7.38
C TYR A 62 -18.16 5.76 -7.53
N GLU A 63 -18.17 6.90 -6.83
CA GLU A 63 -17.02 7.81 -6.82
C GLU A 63 -15.77 7.14 -6.22
N ALA A 64 -15.91 6.45 -5.09
CA ALA A 64 -14.81 5.73 -4.45
C ALA A 64 -14.27 4.62 -5.35
N ILE A 65 -15.15 3.83 -5.98
CA ILE A 65 -14.75 2.78 -6.93
C ILE A 65 -13.95 3.38 -8.08
N ASN A 66 -14.42 4.46 -8.70
CA ASN A 66 -13.71 5.11 -9.80
C ASN A 66 -12.31 5.62 -9.39
N LEU A 67 -12.19 6.22 -8.19
CA LEU A 67 -10.90 6.67 -7.68
C LEU A 67 -9.94 5.51 -7.41
N ILE A 68 -10.44 4.39 -6.90
CA ILE A 68 -9.65 3.18 -6.64
C ILE A 68 -9.21 2.55 -7.96
N THR A 69 -10.14 2.29 -8.89
CA THR A 69 -9.87 1.54 -10.12
C THR A 69 -8.93 2.28 -11.07
N THR A 70 -8.99 3.62 -11.12
CA THR A 70 -8.02 4.44 -11.87
C THR A 70 -6.59 4.35 -11.32
N ARG A 71 -6.42 3.80 -10.11
CA ARG A 71 -5.13 3.58 -9.45
C ARG A 71 -4.76 2.11 -9.32
N LEU A 72 -5.31 1.25 -10.17
CA LEU A 72 -4.92 -0.15 -10.32
C LEU A 72 -4.18 -0.35 -11.64
N THR A 73 -3.21 -1.26 -11.65
CA THR A 73 -2.72 -1.83 -12.91
C THR A 73 -3.77 -2.77 -13.51
N GLU A 74 -3.67 -3.07 -14.81
CA GLU A 74 -4.58 -4.00 -15.50
C GLU A 74 -4.64 -5.37 -14.79
N ARG A 75 -3.48 -5.91 -14.40
CA ARG A 75 -3.40 -7.17 -13.66
C ARG A 75 -4.20 -7.10 -12.35
N VAL A 76 -3.97 -6.08 -11.54
CA VAL A 76 -4.64 -5.93 -10.25
C VAL A 76 -6.15 -5.73 -10.45
N PHE A 77 -6.54 -4.94 -11.45
CA PHE A 77 -7.94 -4.75 -11.81
C PHE A 77 -8.63 -6.10 -12.05
N GLN A 78 -8.04 -6.98 -12.87
CA GLN A 78 -8.57 -8.32 -13.14
C GLN A 78 -8.62 -9.24 -11.90
N GLU A 79 -7.73 -9.05 -10.92
CA GLU A 79 -7.71 -9.85 -9.68
C GLU A 79 -8.82 -9.46 -8.69
N VAL A 80 -9.25 -8.19 -8.66
CA VAL A 80 -10.13 -7.65 -7.60
C VAL A 80 -11.48 -7.10 -8.10
N VAL A 81 -11.59 -6.73 -9.38
CA VAL A 81 -12.81 -6.16 -9.96
C VAL A 81 -13.62 -7.27 -10.65
N ASN A 82 -14.87 -7.42 -10.24
CA ASN A 82 -15.84 -8.35 -10.82
C ASN A 82 -17.27 -7.80 -10.69
N VAL A 83 -18.26 -8.58 -11.13
CA VAL A 83 -19.68 -8.20 -11.12
C VAL A 83 -20.24 -7.84 -9.74
N ILE A 84 -19.57 -8.23 -8.65
CA ILE A 84 -19.97 -7.92 -7.26
C ILE A 84 -19.23 -6.67 -6.77
N THR A 85 -17.90 -6.62 -6.95
CA THR A 85 -17.07 -5.54 -6.40
C THR A 85 -17.21 -4.23 -7.18
N ILE A 86 -17.63 -4.27 -8.44
CA ILE A 86 -17.87 -3.08 -9.26
C ILE A 86 -19.07 -2.23 -8.78
N GLU A 87 -19.97 -2.81 -7.98
CA GLU A 87 -21.16 -2.11 -7.47
C GLU A 87 -20.97 -1.53 -6.06
N LYS A 88 -20.03 -2.09 -5.27
CA LYS A 88 -19.92 -1.82 -3.84
C LYS A 88 -18.48 -1.53 -3.45
N ALA A 89 -18.20 -0.26 -3.13
CA ALA A 89 -16.86 0.20 -2.75
C ALA A 89 -16.31 -0.57 -1.55
N ASN A 90 -17.14 -0.88 -0.56
CA ASN A 90 -16.73 -1.63 0.61
C ASN A 90 -16.31 -3.08 0.29
N LEU A 91 -16.96 -3.71 -0.69
CA LEU A 91 -16.58 -5.05 -1.14
C LEU A 91 -15.30 -5.02 -1.97
N LEU A 92 -15.14 -4.02 -2.84
CA LEU A 92 -13.89 -3.81 -3.59
C LEU A 92 -12.71 -3.57 -2.64
N TRP A 93 -12.87 -2.68 -1.67
CA TRP A 93 -11.85 -2.35 -0.67
C TRP A 93 -11.44 -3.60 0.12
N ALA A 94 -12.42 -4.32 0.68
CA ALA A 94 -12.17 -5.57 1.41
C ALA A 94 -11.48 -6.63 0.54
N LYS A 95 -11.82 -6.72 -0.75
CA LYS A 95 -11.17 -7.67 -1.66
C LYS A 95 -9.70 -7.31 -1.92
N ILE A 96 -9.38 -6.03 -2.06
CA ILE A 96 -8.00 -5.56 -2.21
C ILE A 96 -7.19 -5.85 -0.93
N GLU A 97 -7.76 -5.57 0.24
CA GLU A 97 -7.11 -5.87 1.52
C GLU A 97 -6.88 -7.38 1.71
N ASP A 98 -7.89 -8.21 1.43
CA ASP A 98 -7.77 -9.68 1.48
C ASP A 98 -6.75 -10.24 0.48
N GLN A 99 -6.51 -9.57 -0.64
CA GLN A 99 -5.51 -10.01 -1.61
C GLN A 99 -4.09 -9.60 -1.20
N TYR A 100 -3.89 -8.34 -0.81
CA TYR A 100 -2.54 -7.75 -0.68
C TYR A 100 -2.12 -7.36 0.75
N ALA A 101 -3.07 -7.11 1.66
CA ALA A 101 -2.81 -6.92 3.09
C ALA A 101 -2.90 -8.23 3.89
N SER A 102 -3.24 -9.34 3.22
CA SER A 102 -3.55 -10.59 3.88
C SER A 102 -2.37 -11.10 4.68
N LYS A 103 -2.67 -11.58 5.90
CA LYS A 103 -1.69 -12.24 6.78
C LYS A 103 -1.38 -13.67 6.36
N ARG A 104 -1.81 -14.08 5.16
CA ARG A 104 -1.55 -15.42 4.63
C ARG A 104 -0.05 -15.63 4.48
N ALA A 105 0.41 -16.82 4.82
CA ALA A 105 1.84 -17.17 4.83
C ALA A 105 2.53 -16.87 3.49
N VAL A 106 1.85 -17.09 2.37
CA VAL A 106 2.39 -16.83 1.03
C VAL A 106 2.67 -15.34 0.80
N ASN A 107 1.73 -14.46 1.15
CA ASN A 107 1.88 -13.01 0.96
C ASN A 107 2.96 -12.45 1.89
N ARG A 108 2.94 -12.86 3.17
CA ARG A 108 3.99 -12.53 4.14
C ARG A 108 5.36 -13.03 3.69
N GLY A 109 5.43 -14.26 3.18
CA GLY A 109 6.64 -14.85 2.64
C GLY A 109 7.19 -14.07 1.44
N ARG A 110 6.34 -13.65 0.51
CA ARG A 110 6.73 -12.81 -0.63
C ARG A 110 7.37 -11.50 -0.15
N VAL A 111 6.66 -10.73 0.68
CA VAL A 111 7.16 -9.45 1.21
C VAL A 111 8.48 -9.64 1.99
N TRP A 112 8.58 -10.70 2.80
CA TRP A 112 9.81 -11.01 3.51
C TRP A 112 10.97 -11.33 2.56
N MET A 113 10.72 -12.10 1.50
CA MET A 113 11.75 -12.43 0.51
C MET A 113 12.18 -11.19 -0.28
N ASP A 114 11.26 -10.28 -0.60
CA ASP A 114 11.57 -8.99 -1.23
C ASP A 114 12.47 -8.14 -0.32
N TRP A 115 12.16 -8.09 0.99
CA TRP A 115 13.06 -7.49 1.99
C TRP A 115 14.43 -8.17 2.01
N GLN A 116 14.50 -9.50 2.05
CA GLN A 116 15.78 -10.22 2.13
C GLN A 116 16.65 -10.02 0.90
N ARG A 117 16.07 -9.85 -0.29
CA ARG A 117 16.79 -9.65 -1.55
C ARG A 117 17.25 -8.21 -1.80
N SER A 118 16.78 -7.23 -1.05
CA SER A 118 17.22 -5.85 -1.22
C SER A 118 18.63 -5.65 -0.66
N PHE A 119 19.51 -5.01 -1.45
CA PHE A 119 20.88 -4.69 -1.08
C PHE A 119 21.24 -3.28 -1.57
N TYR A 120 22.32 -2.75 -1.02
CA TYR A 120 22.91 -1.49 -1.47
C TYR A 120 23.35 -1.59 -2.93
N ASP A 121 22.93 -0.64 -3.75
CA ASP A 121 23.18 -0.58 -5.19
C ASP A 121 24.29 0.42 -5.57
N GLY A 122 25.01 0.97 -4.59
CA GLY A 122 25.97 2.06 -4.79
C GLY A 122 25.38 3.46 -4.62
N ASN A 123 24.06 3.59 -4.43
CA ASN A 123 23.39 4.86 -4.17
C ASN A 123 22.66 4.84 -2.82
N LEU A 124 23.18 5.60 -1.85
CA LEU A 124 22.65 5.61 -0.48
C LEU A 124 21.21 6.11 -0.40
N GLN A 125 20.85 7.10 -1.21
CA GLN A 125 19.49 7.66 -1.21
C GLN A 125 18.49 6.63 -1.74
N ASN A 126 18.80 5.99 -2.87
CA ASN A 126 17.96 4.93 -3.44
C ASN A 126 17.81 3.75 -2.48
N TYR A 127 18.89 3.36 -1.82
CA TYR A 127 18.88 2.30 -0.82
C TYR A 127 17.97 2.64 0.36
N ILE A 128 18.11 3.84 0.94
CA ILE A 128 17.26 4.31 2.05
C ILE A 128 15.78 4.33 1.63
N ASP A 129 15.49 4.86 0.44
CA ASP A 129 14.11 4.94 -0.05
C ASP A 129 13.51 3.57 -0.34
N THR A 130 14.31 2.63 -0.85
CA THR A 130 13.92 1.22 -1.03
C THR A 130 13.64 0.56 0.31
N CYS A 131 14.50 0.74 1.30
CA CYS A 131 14.29 0.22 2.64
C CYS A 131 13.00 0.76 3.27
N ARG A 132 12.75 2.07 3.16
CA ARG A 132 11.51 2.69 3.64
C ARG A 132 10.26 2.10 3.00
N LYS A 133 10.28 1.89 1.68
CA LYS A 133 9.15 1.25 0.96
C LYS A 133 8.92 -0.17 1.46
N LEU A 134 9.97 -0.99 1.54
CA LEU A 134 9.84 -2.37 1.99
C LEU A 134 9.42 -2.48 3.45
N MET A 135 9.84 -1.55 4.32
CA MET A 135 9.34 -1.48 5.70
C MET A 135 7.83 -1.20 5.76
N MET A 136 7.29 -0.34 4.88
CA MET A 136 5.84 -0.13 4.78
C MET A 136 5.12 -1.40 4.34
N GLU A 137 5.69 -2.17 3.41
CA GLU A 137 5.11 -3.45 2.98
C GLU A 137 5.14 -4.50 4.10
N LEU A 138 6.22 -4.57 4.89
CA LEU A 138 6.31 -5.47 6.06
C LEU A 138 5.19 -5.17 7.07
N ASP A 139 4.97 -3.89 7.38
CA ASP A 139 3.91 -3.45 8.28
C ASP A 139 2.52 -3.79 7.73
N ALA A 140 2.31 -3.56 6.43
CA ALA A 140 1.04 -3.84 5.74
C ALA A 140 0.61 -5.31 5.83
N VAL A 141 1.56 -6.25 5.96
CA VAL A 141 1.29 -7.69 6.16
C VAL A 141 1.52 -8.16 7.60
N SER A 142 1.65 -7.22 8.55
CA SER A 142 1.86 -7.46 9.99
C SER A 142 3.10 -8.30 10.30
N ILE A 143 4.20 -8.07 9.58
CA ILE A 143 5.53 -8.56 9.97
C ILE A 143 6.18 -7.49 10.85
N VAL A 144 6.29 -7.79 12.14
CA VAL A 144 6.98 -6.93 13.11
C VAL A 144 8.40 -7.47 13.30
N VAL A 145 9.39 -6.65 12.95
CA VAL A 145 10.81 -6.93 13.19
C VAL A 145 11.28 -6.05 14.35
N PRO A 146 11.90 -6.61 15.40
CA PRO A 146 12.50 -5.81 16.46
C PRO A 146 13.48 -4.77 15.89
N ALA A 147 13.45 -3.55 16.42
CA ALA A 147 14.22 -2.42 15.88
C ALA A 147 15.74 -2.71 15.82
N GLU A 148 16.26 -3.43 16.79
CA GLU A 148 17.67 -3.87 16.83
C GLU A 148 17.99 -4.79 15.66
N LEU A 149 17.19 -5.84 15.45
CA LEU A 149 17.38 -6.78 14.34
C LEU A 149 17.20 -6.11 12.97
N LEU A 150 16.26 -5.16 12.88
CA LEU A 150 16.07 -4.37 11.67
C LEU A 150 17.31 -3.51 11.37
N SER A 151 17.89 -2.89 12.39
CA SER A 151 19.11 -2.08 12.27
C SER A 151 20.30 -2.94 11.82
N TYR A 152 20.48 -4.13 12.40
CA TYR A 152 21.52 -5.07 11.97
C TYR A 152 21.30 -5.54 10.53
N SER A 153 20.04 -5.82 10.15
CA SER A 153 19.70 -6.22 8.79
C SER A 153 20.00 -5.10 7.78
N LEU A 154 19.74 -3.84 8.12
CA LEU A 154 20.05 -2.69 7.28
C LEU A 154 21.57 -2.57 7.09
N LEU A 155 22.34 -2.60 8.18
CA LEU A 155 23.80 -2.53 8.12
C LEU A 155 24.40 -3.70 7.32
N GLY A 156 23.93 -4.94 7.55
CA GLY A 156 24.39 -6.11 6.81
C GLY A 156 24.13 -6.02 5.30
N LYS A 157 23.04 -5.35 4.90
CA LYS A 157 22.69 -5.13 3.49
C LYS A 157 23.53 -4.05 2.80
N LEU A 158 24.27 -3.23 3.55
CA LEU A 158 25.32 -2.34 3.02
C LEU A 158 26.60 -3.11 2.67
N GLY A 159 26.84 -4.25 3.33
CA GLY A 159 28.07 -5.05 3.23
C GLY A 159 28.30 -5.74 1.88
N GLY A 160 27.42 -5.57 0.89
CA GLY A 160 27.70 -5.97 -0.49
C GLY A 160 28.83 -5.15 -1.14
N ASP A 161 29.13 -3.97 -0.58
CA ASP A 161 30.31 -3.16 -0.93
C ASP A 161 31.43 -3.46 0.07
N THR A 162 32.56 -3.96 -0.43
CA THR A 162 33.73 -4.37 0.38
C THR A 162 34.23 -3.26 1.31
N LYS A 163 34.10 -1.98 0.93
CA LYS A 163 34.52 -0.84 1.77
C LYS A 163 33.54 -0.58 2.92
N LEU A 164 32.24 -0.70 2.65
CA LEU A 164 31.20 -0.54 3.69
C LEU A 164 31.18 -1.74 4.63
N HIS A 165 31.49 -2.94 4.12
CA HIS A 165 31.64 -4.13 4.95
C HIS A 165 32.73 -3.94 6.02
N GLN A 166 33.93 -3.48 5.62
CA GLN A 166 35.03 -3.18 6.55
C GLN A 166 34.65 -2.10 7.57
N PHE A 167 33.88 -1.09 7.16
CA PHE A 167 33.36 -0.07 8.08
C PHE A 167 32.38 -0.65 9.11
N VAL A 168 31.44 -1.50 8.69
CA VAL A 168 30.49 -2.17 9.58
C VAL A 168 31.20 -3.11 10.55
N GLU A 169 32.16 -3.91 10.08
CA GLU A 169 32.97 -4.80 10.94
C GLU A 169 33.64 -4.00 12.07
N ASN A 170 34.27 -2.86 11.74
CA ASN A 170 34.93 -1.99 12.71
C ASN A 170 33.96 -1.37 13.74
N LEU A 171 32.68 -1.17 13.39
CA LEU A 171 31.68 -0.71 14.35
C LEU A 171 31.20 -1.80 15.30
N THR A 172 31.24 -3.07 14.85
CA THR A 172 30.73 -4.21 15.63
C THR A 172 31.78 -4.90 16.50
N LEU A 173 33.07 -4.67 16.24
CA LEU A 173 34.19 -5.28 16.96
C LEU A 173 34.76 -4.40 18.09
N ASN A 174 34.15 -3.23 18.34
CA ASN A 174 34.42 -2.36 19.48
C ASN A 174 33.30 -2.45 20.52
#